data_AF-A0A553ZUM0-F1
#
_entry.id   AF-A0A553ZUM0-F1
#
_cell.length_a   1.000
_cell.length_b   1.000
_cell.length_c   1.000
_cell.angle_alpha   90.00
_cell.angle_beta   90.00
_cell.angle_gamma   90.00
#
_symmetry.space_group_name_H-M   'P 1'
#
loop_
_entity.id
_entity.type
_entity.pdbx_description
1 polymer ?
#
loop_
_entity_poly.entity_id
_entity_poly.type
_entity_poly.pdbx_seq_one_letter_code
_entity_poly.pdbx_strand_id
1 'polypeptide(L)' 'MEMTDLTARQIRYYEEQGLVKPDRNEGNQRMFSLFDIERLNMVKAYIEKGINIAGIKAIMSSDG' A
#
# COMPACT_ATOMS: atom_id res chain seq x y z
N MET A 1 3.38 -7.99 -8.11
CA MET A 1 2.08 -7.83 -8.77
C MET A 1 2.35 -7.03 -10.03
N GLU A 2 1.94 -7.49 -11.20
CA GLU A 2 2.27 -6.83 -12.48
C GLU A 2 1.74 -5.38 -12.59
N MET A 3 0.80 -4.96 -11.73
CA MET A 3 0.19 -3.64 -11.76
C MET A 3 0.90 -2.53 -10.95
N THR A 4 1.87 -2.86 -10.07
CA THR A 4 2.52 -1.85 -9.18
C THR A 4 4.06 -1.89 -9.19
N ASP A 5 4.65 -2.90 -9.83
CA ASP A 5 6.07 -3.28 -9.71
C ASP A 5 6.56 -3.51 -8.27
N LEU A 6 5.65 -3.66 -7.31
CA LEU A 6 6.00 -3.97 -5.93
C LEU A 6 6.20 -5.48 -5.76
N THR A 7 7.24 -5.82 -5.02
CA THR A 7 7.44 -7.17 -4.52
C THR A 7 6.37 -7.52 -3.49
N ALA A 8 6.06 -8.81 -3.34
CA ALA A 8 5.15 -9.28 -2.28
C ALA A 8 5.64 -8.89 -0.87
N ARG A 9 6.95 -8.76 -0.67
CA ARG A 9 7.53 -8.30 0.60
C ARG A 9 7.17 -6.84 0.88
N GLN A 10 7.30 -5.95 -0.10
CA GLN A 10 6.93 -4.53 0.07
C GLN A 10 5.43 -4.39 0.37
N ILE A 11 4.58 -5.11 -0.37
CA ILE A 11 3.12 -5.05 -0.16
C ILE A 11 2.76 -5.52 1.26
N ARG A 12 3.34 -6.63 1.73
CA ARG A 12 3.15 -7.08 3.13
C ARG A 12 3.60 -6.04 4.13
N TYR A 13 4.76 -5.44 3.92
CA TYR A 13 5.27 -4.40 4.79
C TYR A 13 4.31 -3.19 4.84
N TYR A 14 3.78 -2.74 3.70
CA TYR A 14 2.85 -1.62 3.68
C TYR A 14 1.50 -1.95 4.33
N GLU A 15 1.01 -3.18 4.18
CA GLU A 15 -0.16 -3.70 4.90
C GLU A 15 0.07 -3.75 6.42
N GLU A 16 1.21 -4.28 6.87
CA GLU A 16 1.61 -4.30 8.30
C GLU A 16 1.72 -2.90 8.88
N GLN A 17 2.15 -1.93 8.06
CA GLN A 17 2.14 -0.52 8.43
C GLN A 17 0.74 0.10 8.38
N GLY A 18 -0.29 -0.57 7.86
CA GLY A 18 -1.65 -0.05 7.76
C GLY A 18 -1.84 0.99 6.65
N LEU A 19 -0.91 1.06 5.69
CA LEU A 19 -1.01 1.96 4.54
C LEU A 19 -2.00 1.45 3.48
N VAL A 20 -2.22 0.15 3.44
CA VAL A 20 -3.20 -0.53 2.58
C VAL A 20 -3.92 -1.61 3.41
N LYS A 21 -5.18 -1.88 3.11
CA LYS A 21 -6.00 -2.85 3.84
C LYS A 21 -6.83 -3.67 2.84
N PRO A 22 -6.20 -4.58 2.09
CA PRO A 22 -6.91 -5.39 1.11
C PRO A 22 -7.87 -6.35 1.81
N ASP A 23 -8.99 -6.64 1.16
CA ASP A 23 -9.90 -7.70 1.57
C ASP A 23 -9.22 -9.06 1.45
N ARG A 24 -9.85 -10.09 2.03
CA ARG A 24 -9.36 -11.46 1.98
C ARG A 24 -10.45 -12.39 1.47
N ASN A 25 -10.10 -13.31 0.58
CA ASN A 25 -11.01 -14.37 0.16
C ASN A 25 -11.09 -15.49 1.21
N GLU A 26 -11.96 -16.48 0.97
CA GLU A 26 -12.14 -17.65 1.87
C GLU A 26 -10.84 -18.43 2.10
N GLY A 27 -9.94 -18.45 1.11
CA GLY A 27 -8.60 -19.05 1.20
C GLY A 27 -7.55 -18.17 1.89
N ASN A 28 -7.94 -17.07 2.53
CA ASN A 28 -7.08 -16.09 3.21
C ASN A 28 -6.03 -15.42 2.28
N GLN A 29 -6.29 -15.39 0.98
CA GLN A 29 -5.48 -14.65 0.02
C GLN A 29 -5.95 -13.20 -0.06
N ARG A 30 -5.01 -12.28 -0.25
CA ARG A 30 -5.31 -10.84 -0.40
C ARG A 30 -6.02 -10.58 -1.72
N MET A 31 -7.13 -9.87 -1.64
CA MET A 31 -7.90 -9.36 -2.76
C MET A 31 -7.70 -7.84 -2.79
N PHE A 32 -7.00 -7.34 -3.80
CA PHE A 32 -6.73 -5.92 -3.94
C PHE A 32 -7.81 -5.28 -4.82
N SER A 33 -8.48 -4.25 -4.28
CA SER A 33 -9.34 -3.37 -5.05
C SER A 33 -8.50 -2.38 -5.89
N LEU A 34 -9.14 -1.68 -6.83
CA LEU A 34 -8.48 -0.58 -7.55
C LEU A 34 -7.98 0.52 -6.59
N PHE A 35 -8.73 0.80 -5.53
CA PHE A 35 -8.32 1.76 -4.50
C PHE A 35 -7.06 1.29 -3.76
N ASP A 36 -6.92 -0.01 -3.46
CA ASP A 36 -5.69 -0.54 -2.87
C ASP A 36 -4.49 -0.39 -3.81
N ILE A 37 -4.70 -0.59 -5.11
CA ILE A 37 -3.64 -0.42 -6.12
C ILE A 37 -3.21 1.06 -6.21
N GLU A 38 -4.16 1.99 -6.20
CA GLU A 38 -3.87 3.44 -6.17
C GLU A 38 -3.07 3.81 -4.91
N ARG A 39 -3.49 3.33 -3.74
CA ARG A 39 -2.76 3.55 -2.49
C ARG A 39 -1.35 2.99 -2.54
N LEU A 40 -1.16 1.79 -3.08
CA LEU A 40 0.18 1.19 -3.24
C LEU A 40 1.08 2.03 -4.16
N ASN A 41 0.52 2.56 -5.26
CA ASN A 41 1.25 3.44 -6.17
C ASN A 41 1.61 4.79 -5.51
N MET A 42 0.73 5.36 -4.68
CA MET A 42 1.04 6.56 -3.88
C MET A 42 2.19 6.30 -2.90
N VAL A 43 2.12 5.19 -2.14
CA VAL A 43 3.19 4.80 -1.20
C VAL A 43 4.52 4.68 -1.93
N LYS A 44 4.55 4.01 -3.08
CA LYS A 44 5.76 3.89 -3.93
C LYS A 44 6.29 5.27 -4.32
N ALA A 45 5.44 6.15 -4.85
CA ALA A 45 5.84 7.49 -5.29
C ALA A 45 6.40 8.35 -4.14
N TYR A 46 5.88 8.21 -2.91
CA TYR A 46 6.42 8.93 -1.75
C TYR A 46 7.74 8.35 -1.25
N ILE A 47 7.91 7.02 -1.30
CA ILE A 47 9.19 6.37 -1.00
C ILE A 47 10.27 6.83 -1.98
N GLU A 48 9.95 6.93 -3.28
CA GLU A 48 10.86 7.44 -4.32
C GLU A 48 11.26 8.91 -4.09
N LYS A 49 10.38 9.69 -3.44
CA LYS A 49 10.68 11.07 -2.99
C LYS A 49 11.46 11.13 -1.68
N GLY A 50 11.85 10.00 -1.09
CA GLY A 50 12.60 9.93 0.16
C GLY A 50 11.76 10.12 1.42
N ILE A 51 10.43 10.06 1.33
CA ILE A 51 9.54 10.18 2.48
C ILE A 51 9.50 8.83 3.22
N ASN A 52 9.69 8.86 4.54
CA ASN A 52 9.60 7.66 5.36
C ASN A 52 8.14 7.25 5.63
N ILE A 53 7.94 6.04 6.16
CA ILE A 53 6.61 5.49 6.46
C ILE A 53 5.76 6.40 7.36
N ALA A 54 6.35 7.03 8.38
CA ALA A 54 5.61 7.92 9.27
C ALA A 54 5.09 9.16 8.53
N GLY A 55 5.92 9.76 7.66
CA GLY A 55 5.51 10.88 6.80
C GLY A 55 4.42 10.47 5.82
N ILE A 56 4.54 9.29 5.20
CA ILE A 56 3.53 8.77 4.27
C ILE A 56 2.18 8.58 4.99
N LYS A 57 2.17 8.02 6.21
CA LYS A 57 0.96 7.87 7.01
C LYS A 57 0.31 9.22 7.30
N ALA A 58 1.09 10.23 7.67
CA ALA A 58 0.57 11.57 7.97
C ALA A 58 -0.08 12.20 6.73
N ILE A 59 0.56 12.08 5.56
CA ILE A 59 0.01 12.58 4.28
C ILE A 59 -1.29 11.86 3.95
N MET A 60 -1.28 10.52 3.93
CA MET A 60 -2.45 9.71 3.52
C MET A 60 -3.61 9.71 4.52
N SER A 61 -3.39 10.17 5.76
CA SER A 61 -4.46 10.35 6.76
C SER A 61 -5.15 11.71 6.62
N SER A 62 -4.53 12.64 5.89
CA SER A 62 -5.06 14.01 5.66
C SER A 62 -5.90 14.11 4.39
N ASP A 63 -5.92 13.06 3.56
CA ASP A 63 -6.74 12.94 2.34
C ASP A 63 -8.21 12.53 2.63
N GLY A 64 -8.69 12.77 3.86
CA GLY A 64 -10.04 12.42 4.34
C GLY A 64 -10.79 13.63 4.88
#